data_AF-M1EJ50-F1
#
_entry.id   AF-M1EJ50-F1
#
_cell.length_a   1.000
_cell.length_b   1.000
_cell.length_c   1.000
_cell.angle_alpha   90.00
_cell.angle_beta   90.00
_cell.angle_gamma   90.00
#
_symmetry.space_group_name_H-M   'P 1'
#
loop_
_entity.id
_entity.type
_entity.pdbx_description
1 polymer ?
#
loop_
_entity_poly.entity_id
_entity_poly.type
_entity_poly.pdbx_seq_one_letter_code
_entity_poly.pdbx_strand_id
1 'polypeptide(L)'
;EDHANLLCSLLLGYGLEAFVCVGTKAKGVPHAWVMTCGTDGTITFWESLTGHRYIHKPANPDESPVAEQPKPLYPYRTIGCVFNHQMFLGNCQPSDSVEICVFDLNDESKWKPMSEEAIKSVCAPGATTSLPPFPPLCASTIDASVTSNEIEMQLRLLVSEHRKDLGLTTVWEDQLSYLLSPALASYEFERTTSISAGNEEFQDAIRRAVPDGHTFKGFPIHFVYRNARRAFATCLRSPFCEEIICCRGDQVRLAVRVRVFTYPESACAVWIMFACKYRSV
;
A
#
# COMPACT_ATOMS: atom_id res chain seq x y z
N GLU A 1 -13.50 -5.27 -7.10
CA GLU A 1 -14.09 -4.37 -8.10
C GLU A 1 -13.71 -2.92 -7.82
N ASP A 2 -14.08 -2.35 -6.67
CA ASP A 2 -13.78 -0.95 -6.32
C ASP A 2 -12.30 -0.54 -6.44
N HIS A 3 -11.38 -1.41 -6.00
CA HIS A 3 -9.94 -1.17 -6.15
C HIS A 3 -9.50 -1.09 -7.62
N ALA A 4 -10.10 -1.89 -8.51
CA ALA A 4 -9.82 -1.84 -9.94
C ALA A 4 -10.41 -0.57 -10.58
N ASN A 5 -11.61 -0.16 -10.16
CA ASN A 5 -12.21 1.12 -10.58
C ASN A 5 -11.32 2.32 -10.18
N LEU A 6 -10.83 2.34 -8.95
CA LEU A 6 -9.93 3.38 -8.44
C LEU A 6 -8.61 3.41 -9.23
N LEU A 7 -7.96 2.26 -9.41
CA LEU A 7 -6.70 2.18 -10.15
C LEU A 7 -6.89 2.54 -11.64
N CYS A 8 -7.98 2.10 -12.28
CA CYS A 8 -8.29 2.48 -13.65
C CYS A 8 -8.47 4.00 -13.77
N SER A 9 -9.23 4.60 -12.85
CA SER A 9 -9.41 6.07 -12.80
C SER A 9 -8.10 6.81 -12.60
N LEU A 10 -7.19 6.28 -11.77
CA LEU A 10 -5.86 6.82 -11.55
C LEU A 10 -5.00 6.80 -12.84
N LEU A 11 -4.97 5.66 -13.54
CA LEU A 11 -4.18 5.49 -14.76
C LEU A 11 -4.74 6.33 -15.92
N LEU A 12 -6.06 6.43 -16.04
CA LEU A 12 -6.71 7.40 -16.93
C LEU A 12 -6.31 8.84 -16.57
N GLY A 13 -6.21 9.16 -15.28
CA GLY A 13 -5.67 10.41 -14.75
C GLY A 13 -4.27 10.75 -15.24
N TYR A 14 -3.44 9.73 -15.49
CA TYR A 14 -2.10 9.86 -16.05
C TYR A 14 -2.07 9.93 -17.59
N GLY A 15 -3.22 9.94 -18.25
CA GLY A 15 -3.32 9.93 -19.71
C GLY A 15 -3.02 8.57 -20.33
N LEU A 16 -3.02 7.49 -19.55
CA LEU A 16 -2.92 6.14 -20.07
C LEU A 16 -4.29 5.68 -20.56
N GLU A 17 -4.32 4.96 -21.68
CA GLU A 17 -5.51 4.27 -22.14
C GLU A 17 -5.75 3.04 -21.24
N ALA A 18 -6.62 3.19 -20.24
CA ALA A 18 -6.85 2.18 -19.23
C ALA A 18 -8.31 1.71 -19.17
N PHE A 19 -8.48 0.44 -18.81
CA PHE A 19 -9.77 -0.23 -18.70
C PHE A 19 -9.81 -1.14 -17.47
N VAL A 20 -10.98 -1.25 -16.84
CA VAL A 20 -11.28 -2.33 -15.91
C VAL A 20 -11.66 -3.57 -16.72
N CYS A 21 -11.00 -4.68 -16.43
CA CYS A 21 -11.32 -5.99 -16.99
C CYS A 21 -12.16 -6.79 -15.99
N VAL A 22 -13.20 -7.45 -16.48
CA VAL A 22 -14.04 -8.35 -15.69
C VAL A 22 -13.99 -9.76 -16.28
N GLY A 23 -13.69 -10.72 -15.43
CA GLY A 23 -13.55 -12.11 -15.85
C GLY A 23 -13.22 -13.03 -14.68
N THR A 24 -12.36 -14.02 -14.90
CA THR A 24 -12.03 -15.02 -13.87
C THR A 24 -10.52 -15.24 -13.71
N LYS A 25 -10.14 -15.69 -12.52
CA LYS A 25 -8.82 -16.26 -12.19
C LYS A 25 -8.85 -17.79 -12.29
N ALA A 26 -7.75 -18.44 -11.90
CA ALA A 26 -7.70 -19.89 -11.71
C ALA A 26 -8.91 -20.41 -10.92
N LYS A 27 -9.40 -21.60 -11.30
CA LYS A 27 -10.61 -22.24 -10.73
C LYS A 27 -11.91 -21.47 -10.97
N GLY A 28 -11.96 -20.55 -11.94
CA GLY A 28 -13.18 -19.84 -12.32
C GLY A 28 -13.65 -18.79 -11.32
N VAL A 29 -12.77 -18.37 -10.39
CA VAL A 29 -13.11 -17.35 -9.39
C VAL A 29 -13.28 -15.99 -10.08
N PRO A 30 -14.45 -15.32 -9.96
CA PRO A 30 -14.65 -13.99 -10.52
C PRO A 30 -13.62 -13.00 -9.99
N HIS A 31 -13.04 -12.21 -10.89
CA HIS A 31 -12.03 -11.21 -10.53
C HIS A 31 -12.11 -10.01 -11.46
N ALA A 32 -11.76 -8.84 -10.91
CA ALA A 32 -11.61 -7.61 -11.67
C ALA A 32 -10.17 -7.09 -11.52
N TRP A 33 -9.56 -6.70 -12.63
CA TRP A 33 -8.21 -6.14 -12.69
C TRP A 33 -8.17 -4.97 -13.67
N VAL A 34 -7.02 -4.32 -13.81
CA VAL A 34 -6.88 -3.18 -14.73
C VAL A 34 -5.99 -3.55 -15.89
N MET A 35 -6.32 -3.10 -17.09
CA MET A 35 -5.53 -3.23 -18.31
C MET A 35 -5.17 -1.84 -18.82
N THR A 36 -3.95 -1.69 -19.33
CA THR A 36 -3.54 -0.51 -20.10
C THR A 36 -3.08 -0.92 -21.50
N CYS A 37 -3.49 -0.14 -22.49
CA CYS A 37 -3.07 -0.27 -23.88
C CYS A 37 -1.94 0.72 -24.17
N GLY A 38 -0.76 0.21 -24.52
CA GLY A 38 0.36 1.03 -24.98
C GLY A 38 0.13 1.55 -26.39
N THR A 39 0.77 2.67 -26.74
CA THR A 39 0.71 3.24 -28.10
C THR A 39 1.33 2.34 -29.17
N ASP A 40 2.16 1.39 -28.74
CA ASP A 40 2.79 0.34 -29.55
C ASP A 40 1.92 -0.94 -29.64
N GLY A 41 0.73 -0.93 -29.06
CA GLY A 41 -0.15 -2.09 -28.93
C GLY A 41 0.19 -3.02 -27.77
N THR A 42 1.19 -2.69 -26.93
CA THR A 42 1.55 -3.50 -25.76
C THR A 42 0.43 -3.49 -24.74
N ILE A 43 -0.11 -4.68 -24.43
CA ILE A 43 -1.12 -4.85 -23.40
C ILE A 43 -0.45 -5.17 -22.06
N THR A 44 -0.82 -4.41 -21.03
CA THR A 44 -0.31 -4.61 -19.67
C THR A 44 -1.45 -4.78 -18.69
N PHE A 45 -1.41 -5.83 -17.88
CA PHE A 45 -2.34 -6.07 -16.80
C PHE A 45 -1.76 -5.64 -15.45
N TRP A 46 -2.62 -5.08 -14.61
CA TRP A 46 -2.30 -4.55 -13.30
C TRP A 46 -3.22 -5.18 -12.26
N GLU A 47 -2.63 -5.84 -11.26
CA GLU A 47 -3.39 -6.33 -10.11
C GLU A 47 -3.65 -5.17 -9.14
N SER A 48 -4.93 -4.88 -8.91
CA SER A 48 -5.37 -3.70 -8.13
C SER A 48 -4.97 -3.74 -6.66
N LEU A 49 -4.80 -4.94 -6.08
CA LEU A 49 -4.48 -5.11 -4.66
C LEU A 49 -2.99 -5.17 -4.37
N THR A 50 -2.17 -5.63 -5.32
CA THR A 50 -0.72 -5.83 -5.11
C THR A 50 0.13 -4.87 -5.92
N GLY A 51 -0.45 -4.15 -6.89
CA GLY A 51 0.30 -3.34 -7.85
C GLY A 51 1.16 -4.14 -8.81
N HIS A 52 1.06 -5.47 -8.83
CA HIS A 52 1.82 -6.31 -9.76
C HIS A 52 1.45 -6.00 -11.20
N ARG A 53 2.48 -5.89 -12.04
CA ARG A 53 2.37 -5.58 -13.46
C ARG A 53 2.77 -6.78 -14.30
N TYR A 54 1.92 -7.16 -15.24
CA TYR A 54 2.12 -8.29 -16.14
C TYR A 54 1.98 -7.83 -17.58
N ILE A 55 3.03 -8.02 -18.39
CA ILE A 55 2.96 -7.75 -19.83
C ILE A 55 2.27 -8.95 -20.50
N HIS A 56 1.16 -8.70 -21.17
CA HIS A 56 0.46 -9.71 -21.95
C HIS A 56 1.20 -9.93 -23.26
N LYS A 57 1.51 -11.20 -23.54
CA LYS A 57 2.04 -11.65 -24.82
C LYS A 57 1.00 -12.59 -25.41
N PRO A 58 0.39 -12.27 -26.55
CA PRO A 58 -0.57 -13.16 -27.18
C PRO A 58 0.14 -14.46 -27.55
N ALA A 59 -0.47 -15.59 -27.22
CA ALA A 59 0.06 -16.88 -27.63
C ALA A 59 -0.02 -16.99 -29.16
N ASN A 60 1.13 -17.17 -29.82
CA ASN A 60 1.15 -17.48 -31.25
C ASN A 60 0.66 -18.92 -31.45
N PRO A 61 -0.42 -19.15 -32.22
CA PRO A 61 -0.90 -20.50 -32.49
C PRO A 61 0.11 -21.36 -33.30
N ASP A 62 1.09 -20.71 -33.95
CA ASP A 62 2.13 -21.36 -34.75
C ASP A 62 3.45 -21.61 -33.98
N GLU A 63 3.57 -21.18 -32.72
CA GLU A 63 4.73 -21.49 -31.91
C GLU A 63 4.64 -22.92 -31.35
N SER A 64 5.57 -23.78 -31.76
CA SER A 64 5.69 -25.16 -31.27
C SER A 64 5.65 -25.19 -29.74
N PRO A 65 4.82 -26.05 -29.12
CA PRO A 65 4.74 -26.15 -27.67
C PRO A 65 6.10 -26.60 -27.12
N VAL A 66 6.84 -25.67 -26.52
CA VAL A 66 8.08 -25.99 -25.82
C VAL A 66 7.74 -26.94 -24.67
N ALA A 67 8.57 -27.97 -24.47
CA ALA A 67 8.34 -29.12 -23.60
C ALA A 67 8.21 -28.81 -22.08
N GLU A 68 8.26 -27.54 -21.69
CA GLU A 68 7.93 -27.07 -20.34
C GLU A 68 6.86 -26.00 -20.48
N GLN A 69 5.65 -26.24 -19.94
CA GLN A 69 4.62 -25.21 -19.90
C GLN A 69 5.18 -24.01 -19.11
N PRO A 70 5.42 -22.85 -19.74
CA PRO A 70 5.90 -21.70 -19.01
C PRO A 70 4.89 -21.38 -17.92
N LYS A 71 5.37 -21.05 -16.71
CA LYS A 71 4.49 -20.57 -15.64
C LYS A 71 3.61 -19.47 -16.22
N PRO A 72 2.27 -19.53 -15.99
CA PRO A 72 1.37 -18.53 -16.54
C PRO A 72 1.84 -17.15 -16.07
N LEU A 73 2.05 -16.25 -17.04
CA LEU A 73 2.63 -14.93 -16.82
C LEU A 73 1.80 -14.10 -15.84
N TYR A 74 0.51 -14.40 -15.71
CA TYR A 74 -0.47 -13.75 -14.85
C TYR A 74 -1.57 -14.73 -14.42
N PRO A 75 -2.35 -14.44 -13.36
CA PRO A 75 -3.33 -15.37 -12.81
C PRO A 75 -4.70 -15.37 -13.52
N TYR A 76 -4.92 -14.47 -14.47
CA TYR A 76 -6.20 -14.27 -15.17
C TYR A 76 -6.44 -15.34 -16.23
N ARG A 77 -7.68 -15.82 -16.34
CA ARG A 77 -8.07 -16.97 -17.18
C ARG A 77 -9.07 -16.61 -18.23
N THR A 78 -10.19 -16.00 -17.84
CA THR A 78 -11.21 -15.57 -18.79
C THR A 78 -11.47 -14.08 -18.68
N ILE A 79 -11.96 -13.47 -19.76
CA ILE A 79 -12.37 -12.08 -19.84
C ILE A 79 -13.69 -11.97 -20.59
N GLY A 80 -14.70 -11.43 -19.90
CA GLY A 80 -16.05 -11.26 -20.45
C GLY A 80 -16.29 -9.85 -20.96
N CYS A 81 -15.78 -8.83 -20.27
CA CYS A 81 -15.90 -7.44 -20.72
C CYS A 81 -14.75 -6.58 -20.22
N VAL A 82 -14.59 -5.43 -20.89
CA VAL A 82 -13.75 -4.32 -20.43
C VAL A 82 -14.57 -3.04 -20.43
N PHE A 83 -14.29 -2.15 -19.48
CA PHE A 83 -14.95 -0.87 -19.43
C PHE A 83 -14.07 0.23 -18.84
N ASN A 84 -14.40 1.46 -19.16
CA ASN A 84 -13.84 2.65 -18.54
C ASN A 84 -14.94 3.73 -18.42
N HIS A 85 -14.54 4.97 -18.19
CA HIS A 85 -15.45 6.11 -18.05
C HIS A 85 -16.22 6.49 -19.33
N GLN A 86 -15.87 5.95 -20.50
CA GLN A 86 -16.49 6.27 -21.80
C GLN A 86 -17.11 5.05 -22.48
N MET A 87 -16.49 3.89 -22.34
CA MET A 87 -16.82 2.71 -23.13
C MET A 87 -17.09 1.50 -22.24
N PHE A 88 -18.02 0.67 -22.69
CA PHE A 88 -18.23 -0.68 -22.18
C PHE A 88 -18.22 -1.64 -23.37
N LEU A 89 -17.30 -2.60 -23.38
CA LEU A 89 -17.06 -3.52 -24.48
C LEU A 89 -17.23 -4.96 -23.98
N GLY A 90 -18.13 -5.72 -24.59
CA GLY A 90 -18.26 -7.16 -24.35
C GLY A 90 -17.35 -7.96 -25.28
N ASN A 91 -16.68 -8.98 -24.75
CA ASN A 91 -15.89 -9.91 -25.55
C ASN A 91 -16.84 -10.84 -26.34
N CYS A 92 -16.78 -10.79 -27.67
CA CYS A 92 -17.56 -11.65 -28.56
C CYS A 92 -16.69 -12.58 -29.43
N GLN A 93 -15.43 -12.76 -29.05
CA GLN A 93 -14.53 -13.73 -29.68
C GLN A 93 -15.00 -15.18 -29.43
N PRO A 94 -14.56 -16.16 -30.24
CA PRO A 94 -14.92 -17.56 -30.08
C PRO A 94 -14.53 -18.19 -28.73
N SER A 95 -13.54 -17.59 -28.04
CA SER A 95 -13.11 -17.97 -26.70
C SER A 95 -12.96 -16.73 -25.83
N ASP A 96 -13.31 -16.88 -24.56
CA ASP A 96 -13.10 -15.86 -23.52
C ASP A 96 -11.73 -15.98 -22.84
N SER A 97 -10.87 -16.92 -23.27
CA SER A 97 -9.55 -17.14 -22.68
C SER A 97 -8.62 -15.94 -22.89
N VAL A 98 -8.09 -15.39 -21.79
CA VAL A 98 -7.19 -14.22 -21.80
C VAL A 98 -5.91 -14.50 -22.58
N GLU A 99 -5.40 -15.72 -22.56
CA GLU A 99 -4.10 -16.07 -23.17
C GLU A 99 -4.09 -15.94 -24.70
N ILE A 100 -5.23 -16.19 -25.34
CA ILE A 100 -5.41 -16.11 -26.79
C ILE A 100 -6.31 -14.94 -27.22
N CYS A 101 -6.72 -14.10 -26.27
CA CYS A 101 -7.60 -12.97 -26.51
C CYS A 101 -6.88 -11.92 -27.36
N VAL A 102 -7.52 -11.45 -28.43
CA VAL A 102 -7.02 -10.35 -29.24
C VAL A 102 -7.59 -9.04 -28.70
N PHE A 103 -6.73 -8.21 -28.12
CA PHE A 103 -7.07 -6.94 -27.49
C PHE A 103 -7.08 -5.75 -28.48
N ASP A 104 -7.62 -5.97 -29.68
CA ASP A 104 -7.92 -4.89 -30.61
C ASP A 104 -9.34 -4.37 -30.33
N LEU A 105 -9.43 -3.41 -29.40
CA LEU A 105 -10.71 -2.89 -28.91
C LEU A 105 -11.51 -2.10 -29.97
N ASN A 106 -10.89 -1.78 -31.12
CA ASN A 106 -11.56 -1.11 -32.23
C ASN A 106 -12.25 -2.11 -33.19
N ASP A 107 -11.95 -3.40 -33.08
CA ASP A 107 -12.56 -4.44 -33.92
C ASP A 107 -13.88 -4.91 -33.32
N GLU A 108 -14.99 -4.37 -33.82
CA GLU A 108 -16.35 -4.73 -33.39
C GLU A 108 -16.73 -6.21 -33.58
N SER A 109 -16.00 -6.96 -34.42
CA SER A 109 -16.21 -8.39 -34.54
C SER A 109 -15.68 -9.18 -33.33
N LYS A 110 -14.76 -8.56 -32.58
CA LYS A 110 -14.13 -9.13 -31.37
C LYS A 110 -14.64 -8.50 -30.08
N TRP A 111 -14.89 -7.19 -30.10
CA TRP A 111 -15.32 -6.40 -28.95
C TRP A 111 -16.58 -5.61 -29.28
N LYS A 112 -17.72 -6.08 -28.77
CA LYS A 112 -19.00 -5.44 -29.06
C LYS A 112 -19.26 -4.27 -28.10
N PRO A 113 -19.41 -3.02 -28.60
CA PRO A 113 -19.70 -1.88 -27.74
C PRO A 113 -21.15 -1.89 -27.27
N MET A 114 -21.35 -1.48 -26.03
CA MET A 114 -22.66 -1.05 -25.53
C MET A 114 -22.96 0.35 -26.09
N SER A 115 -24.22 0.63 -26.41
CA SER A 115 -24.59 1.94 -26.95
C SER A 115 -24.39 3.05 -25.90
N GLU A 116 -24.01 4.24 -26.35
CA GLU A 116 -23.83 5.39 -25.46
C GLU A 116 -25.09 5.73 -24.68
N GLU A 117 -26.27 5.57 -25.29
CA GLU A 117 -27.55 5.83 -24.64
C GLU A 117 -27.80 4.86 -23.48
N ALA A 118 -27.43 3.59 -23.65
CA ALA A 118 -27.54 2.60 -22.60
C ALA A 118 -26.59 2.93 -21.44
N ILE A 119 -25.33 3.29 -21.73
CA ILE A 119 -24.36 3.72 -20.72
C ILE A 119 -24.88 4.95 -19.96
N LYS A 120 -25.35 5.98 -20.68
CA LYS A 120 -25.93 7.20 -20.09
C LYS A 120 -27.17 6.93 -19.24
N SER A 121 -27.96 5.90 -19.56
CA SER A 121 -29.17 5.54 -18.81
C SER A 121 -28.87 4.86 -17.46
N VAL A 122 -27.73 4.17 -17.33
CA VAL A 122 -27.31 3.49 -16.10
C VAL A 122 -26.56 4.45 -15.16
N CYS A 123 -25.91 5.48 -15.72
CA CYS A 123 -25.33 6.56 -14.94
C CYS A 123 -26.43 7.48 -14.37
N ALA A 124 -26.36 7.80 -13.07
CA ALA A 124 -27.40 8.59 -12.40
C ALA A 124 -27.59 9.98 -13.06
N PRO A 125 -28.81 10.55 -13.07
CA PRO A 125 -29.02 11.93 -13.50
C PRO A 125 -28.20 12.88 -12.62
N GLY A 126 -27.25 13.61 -13.21
CA GLY A 126 -26.28 14.44 -12.48
C GLY A 126 -24.93 13.76 -12.22
N ALA A 127 -24.72 12.52 -12.67
CA ALA A 127 -23.38 11.99 -12.89
C ALA A 127 -22.69 12.89 -13.90
N THR A 128 -21.74 13.69 -13.41
CA THR A 128 -21.06 14.71 -14.19
C THR A 128 -20.40 14.07 -15.42
N THR A 129 -20.84 14.44 -16.61
CA THR A 129 -20.14 14.14 -17.87
C THR A 129 -18.80 14.86 -17.97
N SER A 130 -18.58 15.87 -17.13
CA SER A 130 -17.24 16.37 -16.84
C SER A 130 -16.54 15.37 -15.93
N LEU A 131 -15.48 14.74 -16.43
CA LEU A 131 -14.46 14.14 -15.58
C LEU A 131 -14.21 15.11 -14.41
N PRO A 132 -14.24 14.66 -13.14
CA PRO A 132 -13.57 15.45 -12.11
C PRO A 132 -12.17 15.76 -12.63
N PRO A 133 -11.65 16.99 -12.42
CA PRO A 133 -10.33 17.35 -12.92
C PRO A 133 -9.37 16.22 -12.57
N PHE A 134 -8.62 15.74 -13.57
CA PHE A 134 -7.71 14.60 -13.41
C PHE A 134 -7.05 14.71 -12.05
N PRO A 135 -7.23 13.73 -11.14
CA PRO A 135 -6.76 13.85 -9.78
C PRO A 135 -5.28 14.23 -9.88
N PRO A 136 -4.91 15.46 -9.50
CA PRO A 136 -3.55 15.86 -9.65
C PRO A 136 -2.85 15.06 -8.56
N LEU A 137 -2.10 14.04 -8.96
CA LEU A 137 -1.20 13.30 -8.07
C LEU A 137 -0.03 14.21 -7.78
N CYS A 138 -0.35 15.34 -7.16
CA CYS A 138 0.57 16.32 -6.67
C CYS A 138 1.51 15.58 -5.73
N ALA A 139 2.80 15.93 -5.87
CA ALA A 139 3.76 15.60 -4.85
C ALA A 139 3.19 16.00 -3.49
N SER A 140 3.43 15.15 -2.50
CA SER A 140 3.06 15.45 -1.12
C SER A 140 3.64 16.81 -0.75
N THR A 141 2.80 17.72 -0.24
CA THR A 141 3.30 18.98 0.32
C THR A 141 3.86 18.79 1.73
N ILE A 142 3.88 17.55 2.22
CA ILE A 142 4.37 17.19 3.55
C ILE A 142 5.88 16.95 3.45
N ASP A 143 6.66 17.71 4.22
CA ASP A 143 8.03 17.34 4.51
C ASP A 143 8.03 16.19 5.53
N ALA A 144 8.32 14.99 5.04
CA ALA A 144 8.37 13.77 5.83
C ALA A 144 9.31 13.90 7.04
N SER A 145 10.49 14.51 6.85
CA SER A 145 11.52 14.59 7.87
C SER A 145 11.14 15.55 8.99
N VAL A 146 10.69 16.75 8.62
CA VAL A 146 10.23 17.78 9.57
C VAL A 146 9.02 17.29 10.34
N THR A 147 8.04 16.69 9.64
CA THR A 147 6.83 16.16 10.27
C THR A 147 7.16 15.00 11.22
N SER A 148 8.09 14.12 10.86
CA SER A 148 8.54 13.03 11.74
C SER A 148 9.13 13.57 13.03
N ASN A 149 10.05 14.53 12.94
CA ASN A 149 10.72 15.13 14.09
C ASN A 149 9.74 15.90 15.00
N GLU A 150 8.79 16.62 14.42
CA GLU A 150 7.76 17.35 15.17
C GLU A 150 6.86 16.40 15.96
N ILE A 151 6.35 15.34 15.33
CA ILE A 151 5.53 14.33 16.03
C ILE A 151 6.36 13.62 17.10
N GLU A 152 7.62 13.28 16.83
CA GLU A 152 8.51 12.67 17.82
C GLU A 152 8.68 13.56 19.05
N MET A 153 8.95 14.85 18.86
CA MET A 153 9.09 15.82 19.95
C MET A 153 7.80 15.94 20.77
N GLN A 154 6.65 16.05 20.10
CA GLN A 154 5.35 16.11 20.79
C GLN A 154 5.08 14.85 21.60
N LEU A 155 5.38 13.66 21.07
CA LEU A 155 5.22 12.41 21.80
C LEU A 155 6.17 12.30 23.00
N ARG A 156 7.41 12.80 22.90
CA ARG A 156 8.34 12.84 24.04
C ARG A 156 7.79 13.69 25.18
N LEU A 157 7.21 14.86 24.86
CA LEU A 157 6.58 15.73 25.85
C LEU A 157 5.37 15.04 26.51
N LEU A 158 4.47 14.47 25.72
CA LEU A 158 3.28 13.77 26.22
C LEU A 158 3.62 12.58 27.11
N VAL A 159 4.62 11.77 26.73
CA VAL A 159 5.10 10.66 27.56
C VAL A 159 5.71 11.15 28.86
N SER A 160 6.50 12.22 28.80
CA SER A 160 7.19 12.79 29.98
C SER A 160 6.19 13.37 30.99
N GLU A 161 5.14 14.06 30.50
CA GLU A 161 4.04 14.58 31.31
C GLU A 161 3.24 13.43 31.94
N HIS A 162 2.81 12.45 31.13
CA HIS A 162 2.06 11.29 31.63
C HIS A 162 2.83 10.50 32.68
N ARG A 163 4.14 10.27 32.46
CA ARG A 163 4.99 9.58 33.44
C ARG A 163 5.17 10.39 34.71
N LYS A 164 5.29 11.72 34.61
CA LYS A 164 5.37 12.60 35.77
C LYS A 164 4.11 12.50 36.63
N ASP A 165 2.93 12.44 36.02
CA ASP A 165 1.66 12.28 36.74
C ASP A 165 1.58 10.94 37.48
N LEU A 166 2.25 9.91 36.97
CA LEU A 166 2.39 8.60 37.63
C LEU A 166 3.55 8.54 38.65
N GLY A 167 4.26 9.64 38.89
CA GLY A 167 5.43 9.69 39.77
C GLY A 167 6.66 8.95 39.23
N LEU A 168 6.73 8.73 37.92
CA LEU A 168 7.84 8.02 37.26
C LEU A 168 8.87 9.01 36.72
N THR A 169 10.15 8.64 36.84
CA THR A 169 11.24 9.39 36.20
C THR A 169 11.29 9.07 34.70
N THR A 170 11.59 10.08 33.88
CA THR A 170 11.71 9.90 32.43
C THR A 170 13.10 10.28 31.98
N VAL A 171 13.79 9.33 31.35
CA VAL A 171 15.13 9.54 30.79
C VAL A 171 15.15 9.05 29.36
N TRP A 172 15.30 9.98 28.42
CA TRP A 172 15.35 9.69 26.99
C TRP A 172 16.73 9.20 26.57
N GLU A 173 16.76 8.27 25.61
CA GLU A 173 17.98 7.77 25.00
C GLU A 173 17.91 7.92 23.47
N ASP A 174 18.67 8.89 22.95
CA ASP A 174 18.65 9.23 21.52
C ASP A 174 19.32 8.16 20.65
N GLN A 175 20.37 7.50 21.16
CA GLN A 175 21.00 6.39 20.45
C GLN A 175 20.01 5.23 20.25
N LEU A 176 19.23 4.87 21.28
CA LEU A 176 18.22 3.84 21.15
C LEU A 176 17.13 4.26 20.17
N SER A 177 16.67 5.52 20.22
CA SER A 177 15.70 6.07 19.27
C SER A 177 16.20 6.02 17.83
N TYR A 178 17.50 6.30 17.61
CA TYR A 178 18.14 6.19 16.31
C TYR A 178 18.11 4.76 15.77
N LEU A 179 18.38 3.75 16.61
CA LEU A 179 18.37 2.33 16.23
C LEU A 179 16.99 1.81 15.80
N LEU A 180 15.90 2.47 16.19
CA LEU A 180 14.54 2.12 15.74
C LEU A 180 14.26 2.59 14.30
N SER A 181 15.05 3.51 13.76
CA SER A 181 14.86 4.08 12.41
C SER A 181 14.86 3.05 11.27
N PRO A 182 15.79 2.08 11.20
CA PRO A 182 15.76 1.03 10.19
C PRO A 182 14.55 0.12 10.34
N ALA A 183 14.15 -0.24 11.57
CA ALA A 183 12.96 -1.08 11.80
C ALA A 183 11.68 -0.42 11.23
N LEU A 184 11.47 0.87 11.51
CA LEU A 184 10.32 1.59 10.95
C LEU A 184 10.37 1.69 9.41
N ALA A 185 11.57 1.76 8.82
CA ALA A 185 11.74 1.70 7.37
C ALA A 185 11.30 0.33 6.82
N SER A 186 11.77 -0.74 7.45
CA SER A 186 11.48 -2.12 7.08
C SER A 186 9.99 -2.43 7.19
N TYR A 187 9.30 -1.95 8.24
CA TYR A 187 7.85 -2.20 8.36
C TYR A 187 7.03 -1.56 7.26
N GLU A 188 7.40 -0.34 6.82
CA GLU A 188 6.71 0.29 5.69
C GLU A 188 7.07 -0.39 4.36
N PHE A 189 8.34 -0.75 4.19
CA PHE A 189 8.79 -1.48 3.01
C PHE A 189 8.06 -2.82 2.89
N GLU A 190 7.94 -3.58 3.97
CA GLU A 190 7.22 -4.85 4.00
C GLU A 190 5.74 -4.65 3.69
N ARG A 191 5.11 -3.58 4.21
CA ARG A 191 3.70 -3.31 3.92
C ARG A 191 3.46 -2.95 2.44
N THR A 192 4.39 -2.24 1.83
CA THR A 192 4.26 -1.79 0.43
C THR A 192 4.67 -2.85 -0.58
N THR A 193 5.61 -3.73 -0.24
CA THR A 193 6.19 -4.71 -1.18
C THR A 193 5.86 -6.17 -0.85
N SER A 194 5.33 -6.44 0.35
CA SER A 194 5.19 -7.79 0.92
C SER A 194 6.51 -8.55 1.08
N ILE A 195 7.66 -7.86 1.01
CA ILE A 195 8.99 -8.44 1.20
C ILE A 195 9.53 -7.97 2.55
N SER A 196 9.81 -8.90 3.45
CA SER A 196 10.45 -8.60 4.73
C SER A 196 11.98 -8.51 4.57
N ALA A 197 12.58 -7.44 5.10
CA ALA A 197 14.02 -7.20 5.06
C ALA A 197 14.48 -6.37 6.27
N GLY A 198 15.71 -6.61 6.76
CA GLY A 198 16.33 -5.76 7.80
C GLY A 198 16.07 -6.16 9.26
N ASN A 199 15.31 -7.24 9.51
CA ASN A 199 14.96 -7.66 10.87
C ASN A 199 16.16 -8.22 11.66
N GLU A 200 17.03 -8.98 11.00
CA GLU A 200 18.22 -9.57 11.65
C GLU A 200 19.22 -8.49 12.08
N GLU A 201 19.49 -7.53 11.18
CA GLU A 201 20.39 -6.41 11.43
C GLU A 201 19.85 -5.50 12.55
N PHE A 202 18.53 -5.30 12.59
CA PHE A 202 17.88 -4.57 13.67
C PHE A 202 18.05 -5.29 15.02
N GLN A 203 17.76 -6.60 15.08
CA GLN A 203 17.92 -7.37 16.31
C GLN A 203 19.37 -7.34 16.81
N ASP A 204 20.34 -7.49 15.93
CA ASP A 204 21.75 -7.43 16.29
C ASP A 204 22.19 -6.05 16.77
N ALA A 205 21.67 -4.97 16.18
CA ALA A 205 21.94 -3.62 16.64
C ALA A 205 21.37 -3.37 18.04
N ILE A 206 20.16 -3.86 18.34
CA ILE A 206 19.56 -3.78 19.67
C ILE A 206 20.34 -4.62 20.69
N ARG A 207 20.71 -5.86 20.36
CA ARG A 207 21.53 -6.72 21.25
C ARG A 207 22.84 -6.06 21.63
N ARG A 208 23.48 -5.33 20.72
CA ARG A 208 24.72 -4.58 21.00
C ARG A 208 24.50 -3.32 21.84
N ALA A 209 23.31 -2.72 21.78
CA ALA A 209 22.99 -1.46 22.48
C ALA A 209 22.36 -1.68 23.87
N VAL A 210 21.88 -2.89 24.15
CA VAL A 210 21.28 -3.29 25.42
C VAL A 210 22.35 -4.01 26.24
N PRO A 211 22.76 -3.47 27.40
CA PRO A 211 23.76 -4.09 28.25
C PRO A 211 23.31 -5.45 28.80
N ASP A 212 24.26 -6.29 29.21
CA ASP A 212 23.97 -7.56 29.87
C ASP A 212 23.15 -7.34 31.15
N GLY A 213 22.08 -8.13 31.31
CA GLY A 213 21.13 -8.01 32.41
C GLY A 213 20.03 -6.95 32.21
N HIS A 214 20.06 -6.21 31.10
CA HIS A 214 18.95 -5.35 30.70
C HIS A 214 17.97 -6.07 29.78
N THR A 215 16.70 -5.72 29.91
CA THR A 215 15.63 -6.12 29.00
C THR A 215 15.31 -4.98 28.06
N PHE A 216 15.04 -5.29 26.79
CA PHE A 216 14.51 -4.36 25.81
C PHE A 216 13.07 -4.74 25.46
N LYS A 217 12.20 -3.72 25.39
CA LYS A 217 10.85 -3.84 24.86
C LYS A 217 10.65 -2.76 23.82
N GLY A 218 10.09 -3.12 22.67
CA GLY A 218 9.79 -2.19 21.60
C GLY A 218 8.52 -2.61 20.87
N PHE A 219 7.64 -1.66 20.57
CA PHE A 219 6.39 -1.94 19.89
C PHE A 219 6.12 -0.91 18.78
N PRO A 220 6.08 -1.33 17.50
CA PRO A 220 5.73 -0.47 16.39
C PRO A 220 4.20 -0.35 16.25
N ILE A 221 3.72 0.86 15.96
CA ILE A 221 2.31 1.15 15.67
C ILE A 221 2.20 2.09 14.48
N HIS A 222 1.14 1.93 13.69
CA HIS A 222 0.93 2.67 12.46
C HIS A 222 -0.37 3.48 12.47
N PHE A 223 -0.31 4.68 11.89
CA PHE A 223 -1.44 5.56 11.67
C PHE A 223 -1.42 6.17 10.27
N VAL A 224 -2.60 6.49 9.75
CA VAL A 224 -2.78 7.25 8.48
C VAL A 224 -3.03 8.73 8.73
N TYR A 225 -2.61 9.24 9.90
CA TYR A 225 -2.81 10.62 10.33
C TYR A 225 -1.65 11.11 11.19
N ARG A 226 -1.48 12.44 11.28
CA ARG A 226 -0.30 13.10 11.87
C ARG A 226 -0.53 13.75 13.25
N ASN A 227 -1.70 13.55 13.86
CA ASN A 227 -2.03 14.15 15.16
C ASN A 227 -1.38 13.35 16.32
N ALA A 228 -0.32 13.91 16.93
CA ALA A 228 0.44 13.26 17.99
C ALA A 228 -0.38 12.98 19.25
N ARG A 229 -1.26 13.89 19.69
CA ARG A 229 -2.13 13.70 20.86
C ARG A 229 -3.11 12.54 20.67
N ARG A 230 -3.73 12.48 19.49
CA ARG A 230 -4.64 11.38 19.11
C ARG A 230 -3.89 10.05 19.02
N ALA A 231 -2.69 10.04 18.44
CA ALA A 231 -1.84 8.87 18.37
C ALA A 231 -1.46 8.40 19.80
N PHE A 232 -0.99 9.31 20.65
CA PHE A 232 -0.63 9.01 22.05
C PHE A 232 -1.80 8.42 22.85
N ALA A 233 -2.99 9.02 22.78
CA ALA A 233 -4.19 8.48 23.44
C ALA A 233 -4.56 7.09 22.92
N THR A 234 -4.26 6.78 21.66
CA THR A 234 -4.46 5.44 21.10
C THR A 234 -3.40 4.47 21.60
N CYS A 235 -2.14 4.90 21.71
CA CYS A 235 -1.06 4.11 22.28
C CYS A 235 -1.32 3.74 23.74
N LEU A 236 -1.84 4.65 24.56
CA LEU A 236 -2.19 4.34 25.96
C LEU A 236 -3.32 3.30 26.10
N ARG A 237 -4.14 3.08 25.06
CA ARG A 237 -5.14 2.00 25.05
C ARG A 237 -4.58 0.65 24.58
N SER A 238 -3.36 0.63 24.02
CA SER A 238 -2.69 -0.61 23.63
C SER A 238 -1.89 -1.13 24.82
N PRO A 239 -2.13 -2.37 25.29
CA PRO A 239 -1.42 -2.90 26.47
C PRO A 239 0.09 -2.94 26.26
N PHE A 240 0.56 -3.20 25.04
CA PHE A 240 1.99 -3.23 24.72
C PHE A 240 2.65 -1.85 24.82
N CYS A 241 1.98 -0.81 24.29
CA CYS A 241 2.50 0.56 24.37
C CYS A 241 2.42 1.09 25.80
N GLU A 242 1.31 0.84 26.49
CA GLU A 242 1.12 1.22 27.89
C GLU A 242 2.20 0.59 28.77
N GLU A 243 2.49 -0.70 28.61
CA GLU A 243 3.55 -1.39 29.35
C GLU A 243 4.93 -0.74 29.16
N ILE A 244 5.26 -0.33 27.93
CA ILE A 244 6.52 0.35 27.61
C ILE A 244 6.54 1.77 28.21
N ILE A 245 5.48 2.54 28.00
CA ILE A 245 5.36 3.94 28.45
C ILE A 245 5.33 4.02 29.97
N CYS A 246 4.66 3.10 30.64
CA CYS A 246 4.53 3.02 32.10
C CYS A 246 5.59 2.13 32.74
N CYS A 247 6.60 1.69 31.97
CA CYS A 247 7.65 0.79 32.43
C CYS A 247 8.32 1.32 33.72
N ARG A 248 8.46 0.41 34.69
CA ARG A 248 9.11 0.60 35.98
C ARG A 248 10.27 -0.38 36.09
N GLY A 249 11.36 0.05 36.72
CA GLY A 249 12.54 -0.77 36.93
C GLY A 249 13.75 0.09 37.24
N ASP A 250 14.89 -0.56 37.39
CA ASP A 250 16.16 0.14 37.56
C ASP A 250 16.70 0.58 36.20
N GLN A 251 17.26 1.79 36.16
CA GLN A 251 17.92 2.34 34.97
C GLN A 251 17.04 2.37 33.71
N VAL A 252 15.73 2.62 33.87
CA VAL A 252 14.80 2.74 32.73
C VAL A 252 15.25 3.87 31.80
N ARG A 253 15.49 3.53 30.53
CA ARG A 253 15.74 4.46 29.43
C ARG A 253 14.64 4.28 28.40
N LEU A 254 14.02 5.39 28.01
CA LEU A 254 12.95 5.43 27.03
C LEU A 254 13.46 5.93 25.69
N ALA A 255 12.86 5.39 24.64
CA ALA A 255 13.08 5.82 23.27
C ALA A 255 11.73 5.91 22.55
N VAL A 256 11.61 6.90 21.69
CA VAL A 256 10.51 6.99 20.75
C VAL A 256 11.09 7.40 19.41
N ARG A 257 10.69 6.71 18.36
CA ARG A 257 11.05 7.07 17.00
C ARG A 257 9.80 7.19 16.15
N VAL A 258 9.76 8.22 15.31
CA VAL A 258 8.66 8.44 14.37
C VAL A 258 9.24 8.49 12.96
N ARG A 259 8.56 7.85 12.01
CA ARG A 259 8.81 8.02 10.58
C ARG A 259 7.51 8.24 9.84
N VAL A 260 7.44 9.36 9.14
CA VAL A 260 6.38 9.71 8.20
C VAL A 260 6.84 9.32 6.81
N PHE A 261 6.02 8.56 6.11
CA PHE A 261 6.16 8.23 4.70
C PHE A 261 5.07 8.95 3.94
N THR A 262 5.45 9.68 2.92
CA THR A 262 4.55 10.53 2.15
C THR A 262 4.16 9.87 0.86
N TYR A 263 2.87 9.91 0.57
CA TYR A 263 2.27 9.45 -0.66
C TYR A 263 1.68 10.65 -1.41
N PRO A 264 1.32 10.47 -2.69
CA PRO A 264 0.60 11.48 -3.45
C PRO A 264 -0.64 12.00 -2.70
N GLU A 265 -1.08 13.21 -3.06
CA GLU A 265 -2.27 13.85 -2.47
C GLU A 265 -2.18 14.09 -0.95
N SER A 266 -0.96 14.24 -0.42
CA SER A 266 -0.72 14.41 1.02
C SER A 266 -1.22 13.26 1.90
N ALA A 267 -1.48 12.09 1.30
CA ALA A 267 -1.61 10.86 2.06
C ALA A 267 -0.27 10.54 2.73
N CYS A 268 -0.33 9.91 3.90
CA CYS A 268 0.87 9.53 4.63
C CYS A 268 0.66 8.28 5.48
N ALA A 269 1.72 7.51 5.64
CA ALA A 269 1.85 6.51 6.69
C ALA A 269 2.73 7.08 7.81
N VAL A 270 2.25 7.05 9.04
CA VAL A 270 2.98 7.50 10.23
C VAL A 270 3.25 6.29 11.09
N TRP A 271 4.52 5.88 11.13
CA TRP A 271 5.01 4.83 12.01
C TRP A 271 5.60 5.44 13.27
N ILE A 272 5.18 4.90 14.41
CA ILE A 272 5.68 5.27 15.73
C ILE A 272 6.16 3.99 16.40
N MET A 273 7.35 4.02 16.99
CA MET A 273 7.83 2.93 17.84
C MET A 273 8.23 3.49 19.19
N PHE A 274 7.53 3.05 20.23
CA PHE A 274 7.97 3.24 21.60
C PHE A 274 8.87 2.08 21.97
N ALA A 275 9.95 2.39 22.69
CA ALA A 275 10.80 1.37 23.26
C ALA A 275 11.31 1.79 24.65
N CYS A 276 11.63 0.80 25.46
CA CYS A 276 12.38 1.00 26.69
C CYS A 276 13.46 -0.05 26.81
N LYS A 277 14.56 0.32 27.47
CA LYS A 277 15.48 -0.65 28.07
C LYS A 277 15.59 -0.38 29.56
N TYR A 278 15.64 -1.45 30.34
CA TYR A 278 15.68 -1.36 31.80
C TYR A 278 16.37 -2.59 32.37
N ARG A 279 16.94 -2.48 33.56
CA ARG A 279 17.51 -3.63 34.26
C ARG A 279 16.37 -4.39 34.93
N SER A 280 16.22 -5.69 34.63
CA SER A 280 15.25 -6.51 35.36
C SER A 280 15.74 -6.70 36.79
N VAL A 281 14.85 -6.49 37.75
CA VAL A 281 15.07 -6.90 39.15
C VAL A 281 14.84 -8.39 39.28
#